data_AF-A0A0L0G9A3-F1
#
_entry.id   AF-A0A0L0G9A3-F1
#
_cell.length_a   1.000
_cell.length_b   1.000
_cell.length_c   1.000
_cell.angle_alpha   90.00
_cell.angle_beta   90.00
_cell.angle_gamma   90.00
#
_symmetry.space_group_name_H-M   'P 1'
#
loop_
_entity.id
_entity.type
_entity.pdbx_description
1 polymer ?
#
loop_
_entity_poly.entity_id
_entity_poly.type
_entity_poly.pdbx_seq_one_letter_code
_entity_poly.pdbx_strand_id
1 'polypeptide(L)'
;MLGKAYQATHILIINCVIIITDASVDVIEEAFNYFKPNMFFSSFEIEGTADRVLIYLTLFIRECIVKSQRCANAKEAEKTLNTFALSNFSMPGDGHFTLGTMYPAPADKGEADLLKQYITQLRVETAQRFVKKAFKDNAPDKWWFCFAKRKFLNKTID
;
A
#
# COMPACT_ATOMS: atom_id res chain seq x y z
N MET A 1 -33.93 -2.73 -24.65
CA MET A 1 -34.24 -1.86 -23.49
C MET A 1 -33.53 -2.30 -22.18
N LEU A 2 -32.48 -3.14 -22.23
CA LEU A 2 -31.81 -3.68 -21.03
C LEU A 2 -30.43 -3.05 -20.72
N GLY A 3 -29.88 -2.23 -21.63
CA GLY A 3 -28.53 -1.65 -21.48
C GLY A 3 -28.41 -0.45 -20.55
N LYS A 4 -29.51 0.27 -20.28
CA LYS A 4 -29.50 1.43 -19.36
C LYS A 4 -29.67 1.03 -17.88
N ALA A 5 -30.17 -0.18 -17.61
CA ALA A 5 -30.33 -0.68 -16.25
C ALA A 5 -28.98 -1.09 -15.63
N TYR A 6 -28.09 -1.73 -16.40
CA TYR A 6 -26.78 -2.20 -15.92
C TYR A 6 -25.81 -1.07 -15.51
N GLN A 7 -25.86 0.07 -16.21
CA GLN A 7 -25.08 1.25 -15.85
C GLN A 7 -25.63 1.94 -14.58
N ALA A 8 -26.95 1.89 -14.35
CA ALA A 8 -27.57 2.42 -13.14
C ALA A 8 -27.30 1.54 -11.90
N THR A 9 -27.27 0.21 -12.04
CA THR A 9 -26.87 -0.68 -10.93
C THR A 9 -25.39 -0.59 -10.60
N HIS A 10 -24.50 -0.34 -11.58
CA HIS A 10 -23.07 -0.14 -11.31
C HIS A 10 -22.81 1.18 -10.56
N ILE A 11 -23.53 2.26 -10.91
CA ILE A 11 -23.44 3.54 -10.20
C ILE A 11 -24.07 3.45 -8.80
N LEU A 12 -25.14 2.66 -8.63
CA LEU A 12 -25.76 2.40 -7.33
C LEU A 12 -24.89 1.52 -6.42
N ILE A 13 -24.09 0.59 -6.94
CA ILE A 13 -23.13 -0.17 -6.12
C ILE A 13 -21.96 0.74 -5.70
N ILE A 14 -21.49 1.63 -6.57
CA ILE A 14 -20.45 2.62 -6.22
C ILE A 14 -20.96 3.61 -5.16
N ASN A 15 -22.24 4.02 -5.20
CA ASN A 15 -22.82 4.90 -4.18
C ASN A 15 -23.36 4.18 -2.92
N CYS A 16 -23.73 2.91 -2.99
CA CYS A 16 -24.26 2.15 -1.84
C CYS A 16 -23.12 1.57 -0.96
N VAL A 17 -21.97 1.24 -1.56
CA VAL A 17 -20.75 0.85 -0.80
C VAL A 17 -20.21 2.02 0.05
N ILE A 18 -20.56 3.26 -0.28
CA ILE A 18 -20.16 4.45 0.48
C ILE A 18 -21.00 4.65 1.78
N ILE A 19 -22.15 3.97 1.94
CA ILE A 19 -23.11 4.30 3.01
C ILE A 19 -23.01 3.39 4.26
N ILE A 20 -22.27 2.27 4.23
CA ILE A 20 -22.32 1.29 5.35
C ILE A 20 -21.03 1.20 6.19
N THR A 21 -19.96 1.91 5.85
CA THR A 21 -18.83 2.09 6.77
C THR A 21 -18.54 3.57 6.88
N ASP A 22 -18.43 4.07 8.11
CA ASP A 22 -18.01 5.43 8.43
C ASP A 22 -17.07 6.00 7.35
N ALA A 23 -17.52 7.04 6.64
CA ALA A 23 -16.85 7.57 5.45
C ALA A 23 -15.49 8.24 5.72
N SER A 24 -14.83 7.92 6.85
CA SER A 24 -13.59 8.54 7.30
C SER A 24 -12.33 7.66 7.20
N VAL A 25 -12.44 6.34 6.99
CA VAL A 25 -11.28 5.43 6.99
C VAL A 25 -11.10 4.75 5.63
N ASP A 26 -10.03 5.10 4.93
CA ASP A 26 -9.63 4.46 3.66
C ASP A 26 -8.68 3.27 3.87
N VAL A 27 -8.44 2.49 2.81
CA VAL A 27 -7.57 1.29 2.82
C VAL A 27 -6.14 1.60 3.28
N ILE A 28 -5.67 2.83 3.07
CA ILE A 28 -4.32 3.25 3.48
C ILE A 28 -4.29 3.45 5.00
N GLU A 29 -5.31 4.11 5.55
CA GLU A 29 -5.46 4.31 6.98
C GLU A 29 -5.68 2.97 7.70
N GLU A 30 -6.46 2.07 7.11
CA GLU A 30 -6.63 0.69 7.56
C GLU A 30 -5.29 -0.07 7.59
N ALA A 31 -4.48 0.04 6.52
CA ALA A 31 -3.15 -0.55 6.49
C ALA A 31 -2.22 0.00 7.58
N PHE A 32 -2.29 1.29 7.91
CA PHE A 32 -1.53 1.85 9.03
C PHE A 32 -2.00 1.32 10.38
N ASN A 33 -3.31 1.13 10.57
CA ASN A 33 -3.87 0.60 11.81
C ASN A 33 -3.47 -0.85 12.03
N TYR A 34 -3.48 -1.68 10.97
CA TYR A 34 -3.08 -3.08 11.06
C TYR A 34 -1.57 -3.32 10.92
N PHE A 35 -0.78 -2.31 10.53
CA PHE A 35 0.66 -2.47 10.35
C PHE A 35 1.36 -3.07 11.58
N LYS A 36 1.17 -2.47 12.76
CA LYS A 36 1.85 -2.89 13.99
C LYS A 36 1.54 -4.35 14.37
N PRO A 37 0.27 -4.80 14.45
CA PRO A 37 -0.03 -6.20 14.71
C PRO A 37 0.46 -7.12 13.57
N ASN A 38 0.30 -6.73 12.29
CA ASN A 38 0.71 -7.53 11.14
C ASN A 38 2.21 -7.85 11.12
N MET A 39 3.05 -6.94 11.60
CA MET A 39 4.51 -7.16 11.69
C MET A 39 4.95 -8.29 12.63
N PHE A 40 4.05 -8.81 13.50
CA PHE A 40 4.34 -9.93 14.38
C PHE A 40 3.94 -11.30 13.81
N PHE A 41 3.10 -11.33 12.77
CA PHE A 41 2.65 -12.57 12.17
C PHE A 41 3.64 -13.09 11.12
N SER A 42 3.90 -14.40 11.15
CA SER A 42 4.79 -15.09 10.20
C SER A 42 4.06 -15.60 8.94
N SER A 43 2.74 -15.68 8.99
CA SER A 43 1.87 -16.17 7.92
C SER A 43 0.66 -15.25 7.80
N PHE A 44 0.13 -15.12 6.58
CA PHE A 44 -1.07 -14.36 6.28
C PHE A 44 -1.95 -15.21 5.34
N GLU A 45 -3.18 -15.50 5.74
CA GLU A 45 -4.14 -16.21 4.91
C GLU A 45 -4.79 -15.22 3.94
N ILE A 46 -4.74 -15.52 2.64
CA ILE A 46 -5.25 -14.63 1.59
C ILE A 46 -6.62 -15.16 1.19
N GLU A 47 -7.69 -14.49 1.62
CA GLU A 47 -9.06 -14.88 1.29
C GLU A 47 -9.59 -14.08 0.09
N GLY A 48 -9.18 -12.82 -0.04
CA GLY A 48 -9.73 -11.90 -1.04
C GLY A 48 -8.71 -11.03 -1.78
N THR A 49 -9.23 -10.19 -2.68
CA THR A 49 -8.45 -9.17 -3.40
C THR A 49 -8.04 -8.01 -2.50
N ALA A 50 -8.85 -7.69 -1.47
CA ALA A 50 -8.54 -6.65 -0.48
C ALA A 50 -7.28 -7.00 0.33
N ASP A 51 -7.13 -8.26 0.74
CA ASP A 51 -5.96 -8.75 1.49
C ASP A 51 -4.66 -8.56 0.73
N ARG A 52 -4.69 -8.74 -0.59
CA ARG A 52 -3.52 -8.51 -1.45
C ARG A 52 -3.08 -7.05 -1.37
N VAL A 53 -4.02 -6.11 -1.45
CA VAL A 53 -3.71 -4.68 -1.31
C VAL A 53 -3.16 -4.39 0.09
N LEU A 54 -3.73 -4.97 1.14
CA LEU A 54 -3.28 -4.79 2.52
C LEU A 54 -1.85 -5.33 2.75
N ILE A 55 -1.54 -6.52 2.22
CA ILE A 55 -0.18 -7.10 2.25
C ILE A 55 0.80 -6.17 1.52
N TYR A 56 0.43 -5.69 0.34
CA TYR A 56 1.26 -4.77 -0.45
C TYR A 56 1.58 -3.50 0.33
N LEU A 57 0.55 -2.84 0.89
CA LEU A 57 0.70 -1.62 1.67
C LEU A 57 1.54 -1.86 2.93
N THR A 58 1.35 -2.99 3.62
CA THR A 58 2.14 -3.35 4.81
C THR A 58 3.62 -3.49 4.47
N LEU A 59 3.96 -4.15 3.35
CA LEU A 59 5.34 -4.24 2.86
C LEU A 59 5.90 -2.87 2.47
N PHE A 60 5.09 -2.03 1.81
CA PHE A 60 5.52 -0.69 1.41
C PHE A 60 5.79 0.22 2.61
N ILE A 61 4.93 0.22 3.64
CA ILE A 61 5.15 0.95 4.89
C ILE A 61 6.46 0.52 5.55
N ARG A 62 6.75 -0.79 5.57
CA ARG A 62 8.02 -1.32 6.08
C ARG A 62 9.23 -0.77 5.32
N GLU A 63 9.17 -0.73 3.99
CA GLU A 63 10.26 -0.15 3.19
C GLU A 63 10.38 1.36 3.39
N CYS A 64 9.27 2.09 3.55
CA CYS A 64 9.31 3.50 3.91
C CYS A 64 10.08 3.73 5.21
N ILE A 65 9.88 2.89 6.23
CA ILE A 65 10.62 2.96 7.50
C ILE A 65 12.12 2.75 7.26
N VAL A 66 12.49 1.73 6.49
CA VAL A 66 13.92 1.41 6.22
C VAL A 66 14.60 2.52 5.43
N LYS A 67 13.95 3.06 4.41
CA LYS A 67 14.51 4.14 3.57
C LYS A 67 14.62 5.47 4.32
N SER A 68 13.68 5.77 5.21
CA SER A 68 13.68 7.01 5.99
C SER A 68 14.44 6.91 7.32
N GLN A 69 14.96 5.74 7.70
CA GLN A 69 15.64 5.51 8.99
C GLN A 69 16.85 6.42 9.21
N ARG A 70 17.50 6.86 8.14
CA ARG A 70 18.68 7.75 8.18
C ARG A 70 18.33 9.24 8.06
N CYS A 71 17.06 9.57 7.78
CA CYS A 71 16.63 10.95 7.62
C CYS A 71 16.48 11.62 8.99
N ALA A 72 17.05 12.81 9.15
CA ALA A 72 17.03 13.51 10.43
C ALA A 72 15.73 14.31 10.65
N ASN A 73 15.06 14.70 9.56
CA ASN A 73 13.88 15.55 9.59
C ASN A 73 12.78 15.09 8.60
N ALA A 74 11.56 15.55 8.82
CA ALA A 74 10.39 15.16 8.04
C ALA A 74 10.51 15.56 6.56
N LYS A 75 11.11 16.73 6.27
CA LYS A 75 11.28 17.24 4.90
C LYS A 75 12.25 16.39 4.06
N GLU A 76 13.33 15.94 4.67
CA GLU A 76 14.29 15.03 4.06
C GLU A 76 13.67 13.66 3.79
N ALA A 77 12.88 13.16 4.76
CA ALA A 77 12.13 11.93 4.59
C ALA A 77 11.09 12.04 3.47
N GLU A 78 10.36 13.15 3.39
CA GLU A 78 9.37 13.42 2.33
C GLU A 78 10.01 13.39 0.94
N LYS A 79 11.17 14.03 0.75
CA LYS A 79 11.87 14.00 -0.54
C LYS A 79 12.34 12.59 -0.91
N THR A 80 12.93 11.89 0.05
CA THR A 80 13.43 10.52 -0.15
C THR A 80 12.29 9.56 -0.49
N LEU A 81 11.19 9.64 0.26
CA LEU A 81 10.04 8.75 0.10
C LEU A 81 9.21 9.07 -1.14
N ASN A 82 9.06 10.35 -1.53
CA ASN A 82 8.42 10.69 -2.81
C ASN A 82 9.22 10.16 -3.99
N THR A 83 10.55 10.20 -3.92
CA THR A 83 11.42 9.62 -4.97
C THR A 83 11.26 8.10 -5.03
N PHE A 84 11.19 7.44 -3.87
CA PHE A 84 10.96 6.01 -3.76
C PHE A 84 9.56 5.58 -4.20
N ALA A 85 8.53 6.37 -3.93
CA ALA A 85 7.17 6.08 -4.37
C ALA A 85 7.04 6.07 -5.90
N LEU A 86 7.83 6.90 -6.59
CA LEU A 86 7.84 7.04 -8.05
C LEU A 86 8.88 6.16 -8.75
N SER A 87 9.78 5.49 -8.01
CA SER A 87 10.79 4.63 -8.62
C SER A 87 10.15 3.43 -9.30
N ASN A 88 10.81 2.90 -10.34
CA ASN A 88 10.35 1.69 -11.00
C ASN A 88 10.29 0.54 -9.99
N PHE A 89 9.22 -0.24 -10.07
CA PHE A 89 8.99 -1.41 -9.23
C PHE A 89 8.57 -2.60 -10.06
N SER A 90 8.84 -3.79 -9.52
CA SER A 90 8.45 -5.04 -10.14
C SER A 90 6.94 -5.22 -10.09
N MET A 91 6.35 -5.49 -11.25
CA MET A 91 4.92 -5.77 -11.39
C MET A 91 4.65 -7.26 -11.20
N PRO A 92 3.44 -7.67 -10.75
CA PRO A 92 3.01 -9.05 -10.84
C PRO A 92 3.20 -9.59 -12.26
N GLY A 93 3.94 -10.69 -12.41
CA GLY A 93 4.33 -11.26 -13.71
C GLY A 93 5.78 -10.95 -14.15
N ASP A 94 6.48 -10.03 -13.48
CA ASP A 94 7.92 -9.83 -13.65
C ASP A 94 8.70 -10.91 -12.88
N GLY A 95 9.78 -11.43 -13.46
CA GLY A 95 10.65 -12.42 -12.82
C GLY A 95 11.33 -11.92 -11.55
N HIS A 96 11.43 -10.59 -11.37
CA HIS A 96 11.97 -9.97 -10.16
C HIS A 96 10.91 -9.79 -9.04
N PHE A 97 9.64 -10.12 -9.28
CA PHE A 97 8.58 -9.94 -8.30
C PHE A 97 8.58 -11.04 -7.23
N THR A 98 9.05 -10.70 -6.03
CA THR A 98 9.22 -11.62 -4.88
C THR A 98 7.92 -12.21 -4.33
N LEU A 99 6.76 -11.69 -4.77
CA LEU A 99 5.41 -12.11 -4.35
C LEU A 99 4.64 -12.88 -5.44
N GLY A 100 5.33 -13.44 -6.45
CA GLY A 100 4.70 -14.06 -7.62
C GLY A 100 3.64 -15.15 -7.35
N THR A 101 3.73 -15.89 -6.24
CA THR A 101 2.71 -16.90 -5.87
C THR A 101 1.41 -16.29 -5.35
N MET A 102 1.42 -15.05 -4.88
CA MET A 102 0.29 -14.41 -4.20
C MET A 102 -0.53 -13.49 -5.12
N TYR A 103 0.06 -13.04 -6.23
CA TYR A 103 -0.57 -12.10 -7.16
C TYR A 103 -0.68 -12.73 -8.55
N PRO A 104 -1.89 -12.72 -9.15
CA PRO A 104 -2.04 -13.13 -10.54
C PRO A 104 -1.30 -12.15 -11.44
N ALA A 105 -0.74 -12.67 -12.53
CA ALA A 105 -0.24 -11.82 -13.61
C ALA A 105 -1.42 -11.10 -14.30
N PRO A 106 -1.23 -9.85 -14.76
CA PRO A 106 -2.25 -9.14 -15.51
C PRO A 106 -2.58 -9.89 -16.81
N ALA A 107 -3.86 -9.86 -17.22
CA ALA A 107 -4.33 -10.59 -18.39
C ALA A 107 -3.86 -9.96 -19.71
N ASP A 108 -3.76 -8.63 -19.75
CA ASP A 108 -3.30 -7.88 -20.91
C ASP A 108 -2.44 -6.66 -20.53
N LYS A 109 -1.88 -6.01 -21.55
CA LYS A 109 -1.03 -4.83 -21.39
C LYS A 109 -1.79 -3.62 -20.81
N GLY A 110 -3.08 -3.47 -21.13
CA GLY A 110 -3.91 -2.37 -20.62
C GLY A 110 -4.18 -2.51 -19.13
N GLU A 111 -4.49 -3.71 -18.66
CA GLU A 111 -4.64 -4.03 -17.24
C GLU A 111 -3.32 -3.85 -16.49
N ALA A 112 -2.19 -4.24 -17.10
CA ALA A 112 -0.87 -4.02 -16.53
C ALA A 112 -0.56 -2.52 -16.33
N ASP A 113 -0.87 -1.68 -17.32
CA ASP A 113 -0.68 -0.23 -17.25
C ASP A 113 -1.61 0.42 -16.21
N LEU A 114 -2.87 -0.02 -16.14
CA LEU A 114 -3.84 0.44 -15.14
C LEU A 114 -3.40 0.07 -13.72
N LEU A 115 -2.98 -1.17 -13.51
CA LEU A 115 -2.48 -1.65 -12.23
C LEU A 115 -1.24 -0.87 -11.80
N LYS A 116 -0.33 -0.57 -12.74
CA LYS A 116 0.87 0.24 -12.45
C LYS A 116 0.49 1.65 -12.00
N GLN A 117 -0.46 2.29 -12.66
CA GLN A 117 -0.95 3.62 -12.27
C GLN A 117 -1.59 3.59 -10.88
N TYR A 118 -2.44 2.60 -10.62
CA TYR A 118 -3.10 2.44 -9.33
C TYR A 118 -2.11 2.22 -8.17
N ILE A 119 -1.14 1.31 -8.34
CA ILE A 119 -0.10 1.06 -7.35
C ILE A 119 0.77 2.31 -7.12
N THR A 120 1.11 3.04 -8.19
CA THR A 120 1.88 4.29 -8.08
C THR A 120 1.15 5.31 -7.23
N GLN A 121 -0.18 5.47 -7.44
CA GLN A 121 -0.99 6.36 -6.63
C GLN A 121 -0.99 5.95 -5.15
N LEU A 122 -1.19 4.64 -4.86
CA LEU A 122 -1.13 4.12 -3.51
C LEU A 122 0.21 4.39 -2.84
N ARG A 123 1.33 4.21 -3.56
CA ARG A 123 2.68 4.47 -3.05
C ARG A 123 2.87 5.93 -2.66
N VAL A 124 2.48 6.87 -3.52
CA VAL A 124 2.64 8.31 -3.28
C VAL A 124 1.81 8.76 -2.07
N GLU A 125 0.54 8.38 -2.02
CA GLU A 125 -0.36 8.71 -0.90
C GLU A 125 0.14 8.10 0.42
N THR A 126 0.56 6.84 0.39
CA THR A 126 1.08 6.15 1.58
C THR A 126 2.37 6.80 2.08
N ALA A 127 3.29 7.16 1.18
CA ALA A 127 4.54 7.83 1.52
C ALA A 127 4.30 9.19 2.20
N GLN A 128 3.39 10.01 1.66
CA GLN A 128 3.05 11.31 2.23
C GLN A 128 2.42 11.20 3.62
N ARG A 129 1.49 10.25 3.79
CA ARG A 129 0.84 10.01 5.09
C ARG A 129 1.77 9.38 6.11
N PHE A 130 2.68 8.51 5.66
CA PHE A 130 3.69 7.91 6.52
C PHE A 130 4.57 8.97 7.18
N VAL A 131 5.07 9.96 6.42
CA VAL A 131 5.91 11.04 6.98
C VAL A 131 5.18 11.76 8.12
N LYS A 132 3.89 12.09 7.92
CA LYS A 132 3.06 12.78 8.92
C LYS A 132 2.85 11.95 10.19
N LYS A 133 2.84 10.61 10.09
CA LYS A 133 2.66 9.70 11.23
C LYS A 133 3.98 9.32 11.92
N ALA A 134 5.05 9.16 11.15
CA ALA A 134 6.34 8.65 11.62
C ALA A 134 7.29 9.75 12.09
N PHE A 135 7.04 11.02 11.77
CA PHE A 135 7.81 12.16 12.26
C PHE A 135 6.93 13.04 13.15
N LYS A 136 7.28 13.11 14.44
CA LYS A 136 6.60 13.97 15.43
C LYS A 136 7.53 15.13 15.78
N ASP A 137 7.02 16.36 15.75
CA ASP A 137 7.80 17.57 16.04
C ASP A 137 9.08 17.66 15.17
N ASN A 138 8.98 17.23 13.91
CA ASN A 138 10.07 17.16 12.93
C ASN A 138 11.21 16.17 13.28
N ALA A 139 11.00 15.25 14.23
CA ALA A 139 11.93 14.20 14.61
C ALA A 139 11.34 12.79 14.35
N PRO A 140 12.17 11.78 14.04
CA PRO A 140 11.69 10.41 13.80
C PRO A 140 11.13 9.78 15.09
N ASP A 141 9.91 9.24 15.01
CA ASP A 141 9.25 8.58 16.13
C ASP A 141 9.77 7.13 16.32
N LYS A 142 10.36 6.88 17.49
CA LYS A 142 10.90 5.57 17.86
C LYS A 142 9.90 4.41 17.70
N TRP A 143 8.61 4.67 17.88
CA TRP A 143 7.57 3.63 17.83
C TRP A 143 7.23 3.16 16.41
N TRP A 144 7.64 3.92 15.40
CA TRP A 144 7.58 3.52 14.01
C TRP A 144 8.90 2.89 13.56
N PHE A 145 10.03 3.55 13.88
CA PHE A 145 11.35 3.12 13.42
C PHE A 145 11.87 1.83 14.09
N CYS A 146 11.31 1.40 15.22
CA CYS A 146 11.66 0.12 15.84
C CYS A 146 11.35 -1.10 14.96
N PHE A 147 10.43 -0.98 14.00
CA PHE A 147 10.05 -2.06 13.08
C PHE A 147 11.01 -2.25 11.90
N ALA A 148 12.03 -1.39 11.71
CA ALA A 148 12.98 -1.46 10.58
C ALA A 148 13.68 -2.82 10.44
N LYS A 149 13.99 -3.48 11.57
CA LYS A 149 14.67 -4.78 11.62
C LYS A 149 13.74 -5.97 11.36
N ARG A 150 12.43 -5.78 11.45
CA ARG A 150 11.44 -6.85 11.22
C ARG A 150 11.17 -6.96 9.71
N LYS A 151 10.98 -8.19 9.23
CA LYS A 151 10.57 -8.48 7.85
C LYS A 151 9.19 -9.12 7.90
N PHE A 152 8.21 -8.48 7.27
CA PHE A 152 6.90 -9.08 7.08
C PHE A 152 7.01 -10.20 6.05
N LEU A 153 6.50 -11.39 6.37
CA LEU A 153 6.54 -12.59 5.51
C LEU A 153 7.94 -13.00 4.99
N ASN A 154 9.02 -12.52 5.62
CA ASN A 154 10.40 -12.64 5.12
C ASN A 154 10.60 -12.13 3.67
N LYS A 155 9.71 -11.25 3.19
CA LYS A 155 9.76 -10.67 1.85
C LYS A 155 10.04 -9.18 1.92
N THR A 156 10.58 -8.65 0.84
CA THR A 156 10.83 -7.22 0.62
C THR A 156 10.31 -6.83 -0.75
N ILE A 157 9.94 -5.56 -0.87
CA ILE A 157 9.56 -4.97 -2.15
C ILE A 157 10.59 -3.90 -2.52
N ASP A 158 10.87 -3.77 -3.80
CA ASP A 158 11.77 -2.75 -4.34
C ASP A 158 11.01 -1.52 -4.88
#